data_AF-A0A955LGJ0-F1
#
_entry.id   AF-A0A955LGJ0-F1
#
_cell.length_a   1.000
_cell.length_b   1.000
_cell.length_c   1.000
_cell.angle_alpha   90.00
_cell.angle_beta   90.00
_cell.angle_gamma   90.00
#
_symmetry.space_group_name_H-M   'P 1'
#
loop_
_entity.id
_entity.type
_entity.pdbx_description
1 polymer ?
#
loop_
_entity_poly.entity_id
_entity_poly.type
_entity_poly.pdbx_seq_one_letter_code
_entity_poly.pdbx_strand_id
1 'polypeptide(L)'
;MMNRRHVMYGLVLLVLAVGLRLTAIYHVGIEVDEPVNWEVSQFISENGYPGIKGQLGGDPEVALFHPAFGFQLVAEWFTITGNHSLVAARMVSVFSSVLAIVMITVLVWKTISPQAGLIVLLLLSTDGWLVTT
;
A
#
# COMPACT_ATOMS: atom_id res chain seq x y z
N MET A 1 10.68 -22.11 20.71
CA MET A 1 11.88 -21.23 20.78
C MET A 1 12.23 -20.78 19.36
N MET A 2 12.41 -19.48 19.13
CA MET A 2 12.61 -18.92 17.78
C MET A 2 14.07 -19.18 17.34
N ASN A 3 14.26 -20.05 16.35
CA ASN A 3 15.60 -20.34 15.83
C ASN A 3 16.10 -19.15 15.01
N ARG A 4 17.30 -18.63 15.36
CA ARG A 4 17.93 -17.45 14.73
C ARG A 4 17.94 -17.50 13.20
N ARG A 5 18.06 -18.71 12.61
CA ARG A 5 18.03 -18.89 11.16
C ARG A 5 16.71 -18.45 10.53
N HIS A 6 15.57 -18.79 11.14
CA HIS A 6 14.26 -18.41 10.61
C HIS A 6 14.06 -16.90 10.64
N VAL A 7 14.56 -16.24 11.69
CA VAL A 7 14.51 -14.78 11.81
C VAL A 7 15.34 -14.13 10.70
N MET A 8 16.56 -14.62 10.49
CA MET A 8 17.43 -14.13 9.41
C MET A 8 16.78 -14.31 8.03
N TYR A 9 16.21 -15.49 7.74
CA TYR A 9 15.49 -15.71 6.48
C TYR A 9 14.27 -14.81 6.33
N GLY A 10 13.51 -14.63 7.41
CA GLY A 10 12.37 -13.71 7.42
C GLY A 10 12.78 -12.27 7.10
N LEU A 11 13.88 -11.79 7.69
CA LEU A 11 14.41 -10.45 7.41
C LEU A 11 14.85 -10.30 5.96
N VAL A 12 15.56 -11.29 5.40
CA VAL A 12 15.99 -11.25 3.99
C VAL A 12 14.78 -11.19 3.05
N LEU A 13 13.77 -12.03 3.29
CA LEU A 13 12.54 -12.02 2.50
C LEU A 13 11.77 -10.71 2.65
N LEU A 14 11.73 -10.13 3.84
CA LEU A 14 11.07 -8.85 4.08
C LEU A 14 11.78 -7.70 3.34
N VAL A 15 13.12 -7.67 3.36
CA VAL A 15 13.91 -6.69 2.59
C VAL A 15 13.64 -6.84 1.09
N LEU A 16 13.57 -8.08 0.59
CA LEU A 16 13.19 -8.34 -0.79
C LEU A 16 11.76 -7.85 -1.10
N ALA A 17 10.80 -8.12 -0.22
CA ALA A 17 9.40 -7.70 -0.37
C ALA A 17 9.25 -6.19 -0.48
N VAL A 18 9.97 -5.45 0.38
CA VAL A 18 10.03 -3.99 0.38
C VAL A 18 10.71 -3.49 -0.89
N GLY A 19 11.85 -4.07 -1.26
CA GLY A 19 12.61 -3.68 -2.45
C GLY A 19 11.79 -3.81 -3.74
N LEU A 20 11.11 -4.95 -3.92
CA LEU A 20 10.24 -5.18 -5.08
C LEU A 20 9.10 -4.16 -5.17
N ARG A 21 8.41 -3.88 -4.06
CA ARG A 21 7.34 -2.88 -4.01
C ARG A 21 7.85 -1.47 -4.29
N LEU A 22 9.01 -1.10 -3.74
CA LEU A 22 9.64 0.19 -4.03
C LEU A 22 10.04 0.34 -5.49
N THR A 23 10.43 -0.74 -6.19
CA THR A 23 10.66 -0.66 -7.63
C THR A 23 9.37 -0.54 -8.44
N ALA A 24 8.26 -1.07 -7.92
CA ALA A 24 6.96 -1.01 -8.56
C ALA A 24 6.34 0.40 -8.52
N ILE A 25 6.68 1.25 -7.54
CA ILE A 25 6.08 2.59 -7.38
C ILE A 25 6.32 3.55 -8.56
N TYR A 26 7.21 3.21 -9.49
CA TYR A 26 7.50 4.02 -10.68
C TYR A 26 6.84 3.47 -11.96
N HIS A 27 6.16 2.33 -11.90
CA HIS A 27 5.44 1.79 -13.07
C HIS A 27 4.22 2.66 -13.35
N VAL A 28 4.17 3.29 -14.52
CA VAL A 28 3.08 4.20 -14.92
C VAL A 28 2.04 3.43 -15.73
N GLY A 29 0.76 3.63 -15.44
CA GLY A 29 -0.34 3.23 -16.34
C GLY A 29 -0.88 1.81 -16.15
N ILE A 30 -0.70 1.18 -14.99
CA ILE A 30 -1.26 -0.16 -14.71
C ILE A 30 -2.68 -0.05 -14.10
N GLU A 31 -2.92 0.87 -13.16
CA GLU A 31 -4.24 1.10 -12.56
C GLU A 31 -4.92 2.37 -13.11
N VAL A 32 -6.10 2.20 -13.73
CA VAL A 32 -6.90 3.32 -14.27
C VAL A 32 -7.47 4.22 -13.16
N ASP A 33 -7.73 3.66 -11.99
CA ASP A 33 -8.36 4.36 -10.86
C ASP A 33 -7.35 5.15 -10.01
N GLU A 34 -6.05 4.92 -10.20
CA GLU A 34 -5.02 5.51 -9.34
C GLU A 34 -4.95 7.04 -9.42
N PRO A 35 -4.99 7.69 -10.61
CA PRO A 35 -5.03 9.15 -10.68
C PRO A 35 -6.28 9.72 -9.99
N VAL A 36 -7.44 9.05 -10.12
CA VAL A 36 -8.68 9.47 -9.48
C VAL A 36 -8.55 9.40 -7.95
N ASN A 37 -8.02 8.30 -7.43
CA ASN A 37 -7.83 8.11 -5.99
C ASN A 37 -6.84 9.12 -5.41
N TRP A 38 -5.80 9.45 -6.19
CA TRP A 38 -4.82 10.48 -5.87
C TRP A 38 -5.46 11.88 -5.81
N GLU A 39 -6.22 12.28 -6.84
CA GLU A 39 -6.91 13.58 -6.91
C GLU A 39 -7.86 13.78 -5.72
N VAL A 40 -8.67 12.76 -5.39
CA VAL A 40 -9.60 12.81 -4.25
C VAL A 40 -8.83 12.98 -2.93
N SER A 41 -7.72 12.27 -2.76
CA SER A 41 -6.89 12.37 -1.55
C SER A 41 -6.21 13.74 -1.44
N GLN A 42 -5.74 14.29 -2.56
CA GLN A 42 -5.18 15.63 -2.62
C GLN A 42 -6.24 16.67 -2.23
N PHE A 43 -7.44 16.58 -2.79
CA PHE A 43 -8.54 17.48 -2.46
C PHE A 43 -8.87 17.44 -0.96
N ILE A 44 -8.93 16.24 -0.36
CA ILE A 44 -9.15 16.10 1.09
C ILE A 44 -8.04 16.78 1.89
N SER A 45 -6.78 16.61 1.49
CA SER A 45 -5.64 17.24 2.18
C SER A 45 -5.71 18.77 2.14
N GLU A 46 -6.21 19.34 1.04
CA GLU A 46 -6.29 20.79 0.84
C GLU A 46 -7.55 21.42 1.46
N ASN A 47 -8.67 20.68 1.49
CA ASN A 47 -9.99 21.23 1.85
C ASN A 47 -10.60 20.63 3.13
N GLY A 48 -10.07 19.52 3.64
CA GLY A 48 -10.50 18.89 4.90
C GLY A 48 -11.79 18.05 4.84
N TYR A 49 -12.38 17.84 3.67
CA TYR A 49 -13.56 16.99 3.49
C TYR A 49 -13.48 16.18 2.18
N PRO A 50 -14.11 14.98 2.13
CA PRO A 50 -14.20 14.19 0.90
C PRO A 50 -15.03 14.96 -0.11
N GLY A 51 -14.34 15.62 -1.03
CA GLY A 51 -14.96 16.53 -1.96
C GLY A 51 -14.43 16.24 -3.34
N ILE A 52 -15.33 15.87 -4.23
CA ILE A 52 -15.19 16.12 -5.65
C ILE A 52 -14.17 15.22 -6.38
N LYS A 53 -14.71 14.28 -7.17
CA LYS A 53 -14.00 13.63 -8.28
C LYS A 53 -14.06 14.55 -9.49
N GLY A 54 -12.91 14.88 -10.07
CA GLY A 54 -12.87 15.50 -11.40
C GLY A 54 -13.36 14.51 -12.45
N GLN A 55 -14.37 14.87 -13.24
CA GLN A 55 -14.72 14.14 -14.45
C GLN A 55 -14.10 14.83 -15.66
N LEU A 56 -13.36 14.09 -16.49
CA LEU A 56 -12.88 14.57 -17.80
C LEU A 56 -14.09 14.92 -18.68
N GLY A 57 -14.37 16.23 -18.81
CA GLY A 57 -15.47 16.75 -19.63
C GLY A 57 -16.84 16.77 -18.95
N GLY A 58 -16.93 16.51 -17.64
CA GLY A 58 -18.17 16.54 -16.86
C GLY A 58 -18.13 17.51 -15.69
N ASP A 59 -19.27 17.72 -15.03
CA ASP A 59 -19.34 18.51 -13.81
C ASP A 59 -18.65 17.79 -12.65
N PRO A 60 -18.05 18.51 -11.68
CA PRO A 60 -17.42 17.89 -10.53
C PRO A 60 -18.47 17.16 -9.66
N GLU A 61 -18.27 15.87 -9.40
CA GLU A 61 -19.21 15.03 -8.64
C GLU A 61 -18.66 14.65 -7.28
N VAL A 62 -19.51 14.56 -6.25
CA VAL A 62 -19.08 14.10 -4.92
C VAL A 62 -18.65 12.63 -5.00
N ALA A 63 -17.43 12.34 -4.54
CA ALA A 63 -16.88 10.99 -4.51
C ALA A 63 -17.59 10.11 -3.44
N LEU A 64 -18.76 9.56 -3.78
CA LEU A 64 -19.58 8.75 -2.87
C LEU A 64 -19.36 7.23 -3.01
N PHE A 65 -18.57 6.78 -3.99
CA PHE A 65 -18.49 5.37 -4.38
C PHE A 65 -17.59 4.50 -3.49
N HIS A 66 -16.72 5.08 -2.66
CA HIS A 66 -15.80 4.34 -1.79
C HIS A 66 -15.80 4.87 -0.35
N PRO A 67 -15.59 4.00 0.67
CA PRO A 67 -15.35 4.44 2.03
C PRO A 67 -14.15 5.40 2.10
N ALA A 68 -14.33 6.54 2.76
CA ALA A 68 -13.34 7.62 2.77
C ALA A 68 -12.01 7.29 3.50
N PHE A 69 -11.94 6.18 4.23
CA PHE A 69 -10.79 5.82 5.05
C PHE A 69 -9.47 5.79 4.26
N GLY A 70 -9.46 5.16 3.08
CA GLY A 70 -8.26 5.09 2.25
C GLY A 70 -7.77 6.47 1.79
N PHE A 71 -8.70 7.32 1.34
CA PHE A 71 -8.37 8.67 0.88
C PHE A 71 -7.93 9.58 2.03
N GLN A 72 -8.56 9.47 3.19
CA GLN A 72 -8.15 10.19 4.40
C GLN A 72 -6.74 9.79 4.83
N LEU A 73 -6.40 8.49 4.80
CA LEU A 73 -5.07 8.02 5.15
C LEU A 73 -4.00 8.61 4.23
N VAL A 74 -4.28 8.67 2.92
CA VAL A 74 -3.37 9.29 1.93
C VAL A 74 -3.31 10.81 2.09
N ALA A 75 -4.42 11.47 2.40
CA ALA A 75 -4.46 12.91 2.66
C ALA A 75 -3.64 13.31 3.90
N GLU A 76 -3.75 12.55 4.99
CA GLU A 76 -2.92 12.74 6.18
C GLU A 76 -1.43 12.48 5.87
N TRP A 77 -1.14 11.48 5.04
CA TRP A 77 0.23 11.23 4.57
C TRP A 77 0.81 12.40 3.77
N PHE A 78 0.01 13.03 2.90
CA PHE A 78 0.40 14.25 2.19
C PHE A 78 0.67 15.40 3.15
N THR A 79 -0.17 15.56 4.17
CA THR A 79 0.02 16.58 5.22
C THR A 79 1.32 16.35 6.00
N ILE A 80 1.65 15.10 6.33
CA ILE A 80 2.89 14.74 7.06
C ILE A 80 4.13 14.96 6.20
N THR A 81 4.08 14.59 4.92
CA THR A 81 5.26 14.61 4.03
C THR A 81 5.43 15.91 3.28
N GLY A 82 4.39 16.73 3.16
CA GLY A 82 4.33 17.90 2.29
C GLY A 82 4.43 17.57 0.79
N ASN A 83 4.27 16.29 0.40
CA ASN A 83 4.44 15.84 -0.98
C ASN A 83 3.13 15.24 -1.52
N HIS A 84 2.52 15.93 -2.48
CA HIS A 84 1.24 15.54 -3.07
C HIS A 84 1.44 14.78 -4.39
N SER A 85 2.60 14.15 -4.63
CA SER A 85 2.81 13.37 -5.85
C SER A 85 2.12 12.01 -5.81
N LEU A 86 1.81 11.47 -6.98
CA LEU A 86 1.26 10.12 -7.11
C LEU A 86 2.23 9.05 -6.53
N VAL A 87 3.54 9.28 -6.64
CA VAL A 87 4.56 8.44 -5.98
C VAL A 87 4.45 8.49 -4.46
N ALA A 88 4.18 9.67 -3.88
CA ALA A 88 3.94 9.79 -2.45
C ALA A 88 2.67 9.04 -2.02
N ALA A 89 1.61 9.03 -2.84
CA ALA A 89 0.41 8.23 -2.57
C ALA A 89 0.71 6.73 -2.55
N ARG A 90 1.49 6.25 -3.55
CA ARG A 90 1.91 4.84 -3.65
C ARG A 90 2.69 4.36 -2.42
N MET A 91 3.44 5.24 -1.76
CA MET A 91 4.15 4.87 -0.52
C MET A 91 3.21 4.39 0.59
N VAL A 92 2.00 4.93 0.68
CA VAL A 92 0.99 4.47 1.65
C VAL A 92 0.58 3.03 1.36
N SER A 93 0.40 2.68 0.09
CA SER A 93 0.13 1.30 -0.35
C SER A 93 1.30 0.37 -0.03
N VAL A 94 2.54 0.81 -0.27
CA VAL A 94 3.75 0.04 0.09
C VAL A 94 3.78 -0.24 1.60
N PHE A 95 3.59 0.78 2.45
CA PHE A 95 3.60 0.59 3.90
C PHE A 95 2.47 -0.32 4.38
N SER A 96 1.26 -0.14 3.85
CA SER A 96 0.10 -0.95 4.20
C SER A 96 0.29 -2.41 3.78
N SER A 97 0.84 -2.65 2.59
CA SER A 97 1.15 -3.98 2.07
C SER A 97 2.22 -4.69 2.91
N VAL A 98 3.31 -3.99 3.24
CA VAL A 98 4.38 -4.53 4.10
C VAL A 98 3.85 -4.85 5.50
N LEU A 99 3.05 -3.96 6.09
CA LEU A 99 2.42 -4.19 7.39
C LEU A 99 1.51 -5.43 7.35
N ALA A 100 0.66 -5.54 6.33
CA ALA A 100 -0.23 -6.68 6.15
C ALA A 100 0.55 -8.00 6.02
N ILE A 101 1.62 -8.03 5.20
CA ILE A 101 2.50 -9.19 5.06
C ILE A 101 3.09 -9.59 6.41
N VAL A 102 3.66 -8.63 7.15
CA VAL A 102 4.24 -8.89 8.47
C VAL A 102 3.20 -9.47 9.41
N MET A 103 2.00 -8.89 9.47
CA MET A 103 0.92 -9.36 10.34
C MET A 103 0.48 -10.79 9.97
N ILE A 104 0.26 -11.07 8.68
CA ILE A 104 -0.16 -12.40 8.20
C ILE A 104 0.95 -13.43 8.47
N THR A 105 2.20 -13.11 8.15
CA THR A 105 3.35 -13.98 8.43
C THR A 105 3.48 -14.27 9.92
N VAL A 106 3.40 -13.26 10.78
CA VAL A 106 3.48 -13.44 12.23
C VAL A 106 2.31 -14.26 12.77
N LEU A 107 1.10 -14.05 12.23
CA LEU A 107 -0.08 -14.83 12.60
C LEU A 107 0.14 -16.31 12.26
N VAL A 108 0.47 -16.63 11.01
CA VAL A 108 0.71 -18.01 10.54
C VAL A 108 1.88 -18.66 11.29
N TRP A 109 2.92 -17.89 11.56
CA TRP A 109 4.07 -18.36 12.34
C TRP A 109 3.64 -18.79 13.75
N LYS A 110 2.81 -17.98 14.41
CA LYS A 110 2.33 -18.25 15.78
C LYS A 110 1.29 -19.36 15.85
N THR A 111 0.47 -19.53 14.81
CA THR A 111 -0.64 -20.50 14.82
C THR A 111 -0.27 -21.87 14.25
N ILE A 112 0.59 -21.92 13.22
CA ILE A 112 0.93 -23.16 12.52
C ILE A 112 2.38 -23.55 12.80
N SER A 113 3.33 -22.83 12.20
CA SER A 113 4.77 -23.07 12.40
C SER A 113 5.63 -21.95 11.82
N PRO A 114 6.87 -21.77 12.30
CA PRO A 114 7.84 -20.86 11.69
C PRO A 114 8.05 -21.09 10.19
N GLN A 115 8.09 -22.35 9.76
CA GLN A 115 8.31 -22.73 8.36
C GLN A 115 7.12 -22.32 7.50
N ALA A 116 5.89 -22.54 7.97
CA ALA A 116 4.68 -22.08 7.28
C ALA A 116 4.66 -20.56 7.14
N GLY A 117 5.05 -19.82 8.20
CA GLY A 117 5.17 -18.36 8.15
C GLY A 117 6.16 -17.88 7.09
N LEU A 118 7.32 -18.52 6.98
CA LEU A 118 8.32 -18.21 5.94
C LEU A 118 7.84 -18.51 4.52
N ILE A 119 7.10 -19.61 4.33
CA ILE A 119 6.50 -19.93 3.02
C ILE A 119 5.48 -18.86 2.64
N VAL A 120 4.61 -18.46 3.56
CA VAL A 120 3.64 -17.39 3.33
C VAL A 120 4.33 -16.07 3.03
N LEU A 121 5.39 -15.73 3.79
CA LEU A 121 6.17 -14.53 3.52
C LEU A 121 6.76 -14.57 2.11
N LEU A 122 7.38 -15.68 1.71
CA LEU A 122 7.94 -15.84 0.36
C LEU A 122 6.85 -15.61 -0.71
N LEU A 123 5.71 -16.31 -0.60
CA LEU A 123 4.61 -16.21 -1.56
C LEU A 123 4.10 -14.78 -1.69
N LEU A 124 3.79 -14.11 -0.57
CA LEU A 124 3.28 -12.74 -0.58
C LEU A 124 4.33 -11.70 -1.00
N SER A 125 5.62 -12.00 -0.79
CA SER A 125 6.72 -11.11 -1.19
C SER A 125 6.92 -11.10 -2.70
N THR A 126 6.68 -12.23 -3.37
CA THR A 126 6.94 -12.44 -4.80
C THR A 126 5.69 -12.49 -5.67
N ASP A 127 4.50 -12.40 -5.08
CA ASP A 127 3.25 -12.33 -5.82
C ASP A 127 3.25 -11.08 -6.71
N GLY A 128 3.23 -11.29 -8.02
CA GLY A 128 3.35 -10.21 -9.00
C GLY A 128 2.22 -9.20 -8.89
N TRP A 129 0.99 -9.65 -8.63
CA TRP A 129 -0.17 -8.77 -8.48
C TRP A 129 0.02 -7.88 -7.24
N LEU A 130 0.31 -8.47 -6.08
CA LEU A 130 0.55 -7.73 -4.84
C LEU A 130 1.78 -6.81 -4.84
N VAL A 131 2.68 -6.98 -5.82
CA VAL A 131 3.83 -6.11 -6.01
C VAL A 131 3.50 -4.96 -6.95
N THR A 132 2.68 -5.18 -7.98
CA THR A 132 2.41 -4.18 -9.04
C THR A 132 1.16 -3.35 -8.83
N THR A 133 0.21 -3.81 -8.01
CA THR A 133 -1.02 -3.10 -7.62
C THR A 133 -0.93 -2.63 -6.18
#